data_AF-A0A1W1CCZ8-F1
#
_entry.id   AF-A0A1W1CCZ8-F1
#
_cell.length_a   1.000
_cell.length_b   1.000
_cell.length_c   1.000
_cell.angle_alpha   90.00
_cell.angle_beta   90.00
_cell.angle_gamma   90.00
#
_symmetry.space_group_name_H-M   'P 1'
#
loop_
_entity.id
_entity.type
_entity.pdbx_description
1 polymer ?
#
loop_
_entity_poly.entity_id
_entity_poly.type
_entity_poly.pdbx_seq_one_letter_code
_entity_poly.pdbx_strand_id
1 'polypeptide(L)'
;MKHILAAIVTILALGAMFMVYQSDREVNKVEEISKMIAKSEIKVHLDNTAPVQEESDASREASKADLEKEQEKKKKELDEKLQALKNKAGNVAAFKVSPLYKQKCSSCHGVNGGGIIGPKLRGLSAETVYKDLGDFKSGVRKNYVMYGLLSKMNDGQLKELADEIGTFEQKYKAQQ
;
A
#
# COMPACT_ATOMS: atom_id res chain seq x y z
N MET A 1 -41.58 35.14 -14.96
CA MET A 1 -41.03 33.77 -14.76
C MET A 1 -39.55 33.65 -15.12
N LYS A 2 -39.08 34.09 -16.30
CA LYS A 2 -37.66 34.00 -16.70
C LYS A 2 -36.67 34.68 -15.73
N HIS A 3 -37.04 35.83 -15.16
CA HIS A 3 -36.18 36.55 -14.20
C HIS A 3 -36.05 35.85 -12.84
N ILE A 4 -37.06 35.08 -12.43
CA ILE A 4 -37.02 34.32 -11.16
C ILE A 4 -36.07 33.13 -11.31
N LEU A 5 -36.12 32.44 -12.45
CA LEU A 5 -35.18 31.36 -12.78
C LEU A 5 -33.73 31.88 -12.88
N ALA A 6 -33.52 33.04 -13.49
CA ALA A 6 -32.19 33.66 -13.56
C ALA A 6 -31.62 33.99 -12.17
N ALA A 7 -32.45 34.48 -11.25
CA ALA A 7 -32.05 34.79 -9.88
C ALA A 7 -31.69 33.55 -9.06
N ILE A 8 -32.39 32.43 -9.25
CA ILE A 8 -32.08 31.17 -8.56
C ILE A 8 -30.72 30.62 -9.04
N VAL A 9 -30.46 30.68 -10.35
CA VAL A 9 -29.20 30.19 -10.93
C VAL A 9 -28.00 31.02 -10.45
N THR A 10 -28.14 32.34 -10.35
CA THR A 10 -27.06 33.19 -9.85
C THR A 10 -26.78 32.97 -8.36
N ILE A 11 -27.82 32.77 -7.54
CA ILE A 11 -27.65 32.43 -6.12
C ILE A 11 -26.94 31.09 -5.94
N LEU A 12 -27.30 30.07 -6.73
CA LEU A 12 -26.63 28.75 -6.68
C LEU A 12 -25.16 28.84 -7.10
N ALA A 13 -24.85 29.61 -8.15
CA ALA A 13 -23.48 29.80 -8.60
C ALA A 13 -22.62 30.52 -7.55
N LEU A 14 -23.14 31.59 -6.94
CA LEU A 14 -22.45 32.32 -5.86
C LEU A 14 -22.28 31.46 -4.60
N GLY A 15 -23.27 30.62 -4.26
CA GLY A 15 -23.17 29.69 -3.14
C GLY A 15 -22.08 28.63 -3.35
N ALA A 16 -21.98 28.05 -4.54
CA ALA A 16 -20.90 27.11 -4.88
C ALA A 16 -19.52 27.77 -4.80
N MET A 17 -19.40 29.01 -5.31
CA MET A 17 -18.16 29.77 -5.27
C MET A 17 -17.74 30.11 -3.83
N PHE A 18 -18.71 30.43 -2.96
CA PHE A 18 -18.47 30.65 -1.52
C PHE A 18 -18.06 29.37 -0.79
N MET A 19 -18.62 28.21 -1.15
CA MET A 19 -18.25 26.92 -0.56
C MET A 19 -16.83 26.49 -0.95
N VAL A 20 -16.44 26.70 -2.22
CA VAL A 20 -15.07 26.48 -2.69
C VAL A 20 -14.12 27.45 -1.98
N TYR A 21 -14.50 28.72 -1.83
CA TYR A 21 -13.71 29.71 -1.09
C TYR A 21 -13.53 29.36 0.40
N GLN A 22 -14.56 28.83 1.07
CA GLN A 22 -14.42 28.32 2.43
C GLN A 22 -13.50 27.11 2.49
N SER A 23 -13.61 26.19 1.54
CA SER A 23 -12.74 25.01 1.45
C SER A 23 -11.28 25.43 1.26
N ASP A 24 -11.00 26.41 0.38
CA ASP A 24 -9.67 26.99 0.18
C ASP A 24 -9.15 27.70 1.45
N ARG A 25 -10.02 28.37 2.21
CA ARG A 25 -9.65 28.96 3.50
C ARG A 25 -9.29 27.93 4.57
N GLU A 26 -9.87 26.73 4.52
CA GLU A 26 -9.46 25.61 5.37
C GLU A 26 -8.11 24.99 4.95
N VAL A 27 -7.58 25.32 3.77
CA VAL A 27 -6.23 24.94 3.31
C VAL A 27 -5.13 25.87 3.88
N ASN A 28 -5.38 26.57 4.98
CA ASN A 28 -4.32 27.11 5.85
C ASN A 28 -3.46 26.00 6.53
N LYS A 29 -3.73 24.72 6.23
CA LYS A 29 -2.84 23.60 6.55
C LYS A 29 -1.50 23.66 5.83
N VAL A 30 -1.29 24.54 4.85
CA VAL A 30 0.04 24.76 4.26
C VAL A 30 1.03 25.25 5.33
N GLU A 31 0.60 26.04 6.31
CA GLU A 31 1.49 26.48 7.40
C GLU A 31 1.78 25.36 8.41
N GLU A 32 0.81 24.47 8.65
CA GLU A 32 0.98 23.30 9.51
C GLU A 32 1.85 22.22 8.83
N ILE A 33 1.65 21.99 7.54
CA ILE A 33 2.50 21.15 6.68
C ILE A 33 3.90 21.75 6.57
N SER A 34 4.04 23.07 6.43
CA SER A 34 5.32 23.77 6.43
C SER A 34 6.05 23.61 7.77
N LYS A 35 5.34 23.72 8.90
CA LYS A 35 5.91 23.44 10.23
C LYS A 35 6.33 21.98 10.39
N MET A 36 5.60 21.03 9.81
CA MET A 36 6.01 19.61 9.81
C MET A 36 7.20 19.35 8.88
N ILE A 37 7.29 20.01 7.72
CA ILE A 37 8.43 19.91 6.79
C ILE A 37 9.67 20.57 7.40
N ALA A 38 9.55 21.77 7.97
CA ALA A 38 10.64 22.49 8.65
C ALA A 38 11.16 21.74 9.87
N LYS A 39 10.28 21.07 10.64
CA LYS A 39 10.68 20.19 11.75
C LYS A 39 11.33 18.88 11.28
N SER A 40 11.14 18.53 10.01
CA SER A 40 11.72 17.36 9.35
C SER A 40 12.96 17.68 8.52
N GLU A 41 13.43 18.94 8.52
CA GLU A 41 14.69 19.33 7.89
C GLU A 41 15.84 18.62 8.61
N ILE A 42 16.26 17.50 8.03
CA ILE A 42 17.63 17.03 8.15
C ILE A 42 18.49 18.18 7.62
N LYS A 43 19.12 18.92 8.54
CA LYS A 43 20.11 19.95 8.20
C LYS A 43 21.29 19.28 7.52
N VAL A 44 21.25 19.20 6.19
CA VAL A 44 22.43 18.98 5.37
C VAL A 44 22.99 20.36 5.08
N HIS A 45 24.10 20.69 5.72
CA HIS A 45 24.82 21.93 5.44
C HIS A 45 25.43 21.80 4.04
N LEU A 46 24.85 22.49 3.06
CA LEU A 46 25.51 22.74 1.77
C LEU A 46 25.84 24.22 1.72
N ASP A 47 27.04 24.57 2.16
CA ASP A 47 27.66 25.82 1.76
C ASP A 47 28.31 25.62 0.40
N ASN A 48 27.78 26.28 -0.63
CA ASN A 48 28.53 26.55 -1.86
C ASN A 48 27.87 27.70 -2.64
N THR A 49 28.39 28.92 -2.44
CA THR A 49 28.41 29.94 -3.49
C THR A 49 29.77 30.65 -3.52
N ALA A 50 30.65 30.14 -4.40
CA ALA A 50 31.81 30.76 -5.08
C ALA A 50 33.03 31.27 -4.26
N PRO A 51 34.27 31.25 -4.80
CA PRO A 51 34.68 31.03 -6.20
C PRO A 51 35.42 29.70 -6.43
N VAL A 52 35.45 29.29 -7.70
CA VAL A 52 36.35 28.26 -8.22
C VAL A 52 37.79 28.72 -7.96
N GLN A 53 38.46 28.06 -7.03
CA GLN A 53 39.91 27.88 -7.08
C GLN A 53 40.17 26.40 -7.34
N GLU A 54 40.90 26.15 -8.42
CA GLU A 54 41.47 24.86 -8.74
C GLU A 54 42.41 24.43 -7.59
N GLU A 55 41.99 23.50 -6.74
CA GLU A 55 42.91 22.84 -5.80
C GLU A 55 42.62 21.32 -5.69
N SER A 56 43.40 20.58 -6.48
CA SER A 56 43.85 19.18 -6.37
C SER A 56 42.87 18.05 -6.01
N ASP A 57 42.80 17.06 -6.92
CA ASP A 57 42.00 15.83 -6.93
C ASP A 57 42.12 14.86 -5.73
N ALA A 58 42.93 15.12 -4.70
CA ALA A 58 43.16 14.14 -3.63
C ALA A 58 42.06 14.09 -2.54
N SER A 59 41.24 15.15 -2.40
CA SER A 59 40.27 15.30 -1.30
C SER A 59 38.84 14.87 -1.65
N ARG A 60 38.53 14.66 -2.95
CA ARG A 60 37.22 14.16 -3.42
C ARG A 60 37.06 12.64 -3.32
N GLU A 61 38.13 11.88 -3.45
CA GLU A 61 38.09 10.42 -3.36
C GLU A 61 37.83 9.94 -1.92
N ALA A 62 38.41 10.63 -0.93
CA ALA A 62 38.15 10.35 0.49
C ALA A 62 36.67 10.57 0.85
N SER A 63 36.07 11.68 0.41
CA SER A 63 34.66 11.99 0.67
C SER A 63 33.70 10.99 0.04
N LYS A 64 33.97 10.50 -1.17
CA LYS A 64 33.10 9.51 -1.84
C LYS A 64 33.20 8.14 -1.17
N ALA A 65 34.40 7.70 -0.81
CA ALA A 65 34.63 6.44 -0.12
C ALA A 65 34.01 6.43 1.29
N ASP A 66 34.03 7.56 1.99
CA ASP A 66 33.44 7.68 3.32
C ASP A 66 31.91 7.74 3.27
N LEU A 67 31.33 8.39 2.26
CA LEU A 67 29.89 8.38 2.00
C LEU A 67 29.39 6.97 1.62
N GLU A 68 30.12 6.25 0.76
CA GLU A 68 29.78 4.87 0.38
C GLU A 68 29.88 3.91 1.57
N LYS A 69 30.90 4.05 2.43
CA LYS A 69 31.03 3.28 3.67
C LYS A 69 29.91 3.58 4.66
N GLU A 70 29.51 4.84 4.81
CA GLU A 70 28.42 5.21 5.70
C GLU A 70 27.06 4.72 5.18
N GLN A 71 26.85 4.78 3.86
CA GLN A 71 25.67 4.22 3.19
C GLN A 71 25.62 2.69 3.33
N GLU A 72 26.74 2.00 3.16
CA GLU A 72 26.81 0.54 3.31
C GLU A 72 26.62 0.11 4.77
N LYS A 73 27.15 0.86 5.72
CA LYS A 73 26.90 0.65 7.16
C LYS A 73 25.43 0.85 7.51
N LYS A 74 24.79 1.92 7.02
CA LYS A 74 23.35 2.17 7.21
C LYS A 74 22.50 1.09 6.54
N LYS A 75 22.90 0.61 5.36
CA LYS A 75 22.22 -0.49 4.68
C LYS A 75 22.34 -1.81 5.46
N LYS A 76 23.53 -2.16 5.96
CA LYS A 76 23.72 -3.34 6.82
C LYS A 76 22.90 -3.25 8.10
N GLU A 77 22.88 -2.10 8.76
CA GLU A 77 22.08 -1.88 9.96
C GLU A 77 20.56 -1.96 9.68
N LEU A 78 20.12 -1.43 8.53
CA LEU A 78 18.73 -1.54 8.08
C LEU A 78 18.36 -3.00 7.75
N ASP A 79 19.26 -3.73 7.09
CA ASP A 79 19.07 -5.13 6.73
C ASP A 79 19.03 -6.02 8.00
N GLU A 80 19.89 -5.78 8.99
CA GLU A 80 19.86 -6.44 10.31
C GLU A 80 18.56 -6.12 11.07
N LYS A 81 18.15 -4.86 11.10
CA LYS A 81 16.87 -4.46 11.71
C LYS A 81 15.69 -5.11 11.01
N LEU A 82 15.70 -5.17 9.68
CA LEU A 82 14.67 -5.84 8.89
C LEU A 82 14.65 -7.34 9.17
N GLN A 83 15.81 -7.97 9.32
CA GLN A 83 15.93 -9.39 9.64
C GLN A 83 15.47 -9.69 11.06
N ALA A 84 15.82 -8.86 12.04
CA ALA A 84 15.33 -8.95 13.41
C ALA A 84 13.80 -8.78 13.48
N LEU A 85 13.24 -7.85 12.69
CA LEU A 85 11.79 -7.67 12.57
C LEU A 85 11.11 -8.89 11.93
N LYS A 86 11.70 -9.48 10.88
CA LYS A 86 11.20 -10.73 10.27
C LYS A 86 11.21 -11.91 11.25
N ASN A 87 12.27 -12.05 12.04
CA ASN A 87 12.39 -13.09 13.05
C ASN A 87 11.36 -12.91 14.18
N LYS A 88 11.06 -11.66 14.55
CA LYS A 88 10.12 -11.33 15.65
C LYS A 88 8.65 -11.36 15.22
N ALA A 89 8.34 -10.98 13.98
CA ALA A 89 6.96 -10.95 13.46
C ALA A 89 6.47 -12.33 12.96
N GLY A 90 7.34 -13.33 12.91
CA GLY A 90 7.07 -14.59 12.22
C GLY A 90 7.01 -14.39 10.70
N ASN A 91 7.01 -15.49 9.95
CA ASN A 91 7.19 -15.46 8.49
C ASN A 91 5.98 -14.91 7.68
N VAL A 92 5.03 -14.24 8.34
CA VAL A 92 3.86 -13.63 7.69
C VAL A 92 4.29 -12.62 6.63
N ALA A 93 5.41 -11.94 6.84
CA ALA A 93 5.98 -10.99 5.88
C ALA A 93 6.63 -11.67 4.64
N ALA A 94 7.02 -12.95 4.70
CA ALA A 94 7.59 -13.64 3.53
C ALA A 94 6.60 -14.56 2.81
N PHE A 95 5.37 -14.71 3.31
CA PHE A 95 4.33 -15.42 2.60
C PHE A 95 3.85 -14.58 1.39
N LYS A 96 4.49 -14.80 0.24
CA LYS A 96 4.19 -14.11 -1.01
C LYS A 96 2.89 -14.63 -1.62
N VAL A 97 2.02 -13.71 -1.99
CA VAL A 97 0.73 -13.97 -2.66
C VAL A 97 0.53 -13.03 -3.85
N SER A 98 -0.35 -13.40 -4.77
CA SER A 98 -0.75 -12.57 -5.90
C SER A 98 -1.38 -11.25 -5.42
N PRO A 99 -1.31 -10.18 -6.25
CA PRO A 99 -2.05 -8.96 -5.99
C PRO A 99 -3.56 -9.20 -5.86
N LEU A 100 -4.11 -10.14 -6.65
CA LEU A 100 -5.53 -10.48 -6.63
C LEU A 100 -5.95 -11.04 -5.27
N TYR A 101 -5.26 -12.08 -4.77
CA TYR A 101 -5.53 -12.63 -3.44
C TYR A 101 -5.31 -11.59 -2.34
N LYS A 102 -4.22 -10.81 -2.43
CA LYS A 102 -3.91 -9.76 -1.46
C LYS A 102 -5.06 -8.76 -1.33
N GLN A 103 -5.58 -8.26 -2.46
CA GLN A 103 -6.62 -7.22 -2.47
C GLN A 103 -8.01 -7.76 -2.14
N LYS A 104 -8.32 -9.01 -2.50
CA LYS A 104 -9.70 -9.54 -2.43
C LYS A 104 -9.92 -10.48 -1.26
N CYS A 105 -8.90 -11.17 -0.78
CA CYS A 105 -9.07 -12.31 0.13
C CYS A 105 -8.34 -12.12 1.46
N SER A 106 -7.12 -11.57 1.42
CA SER A 106 -6.18 -11.60 2.56
C SER A 106 -6.66 -10.87 3.80
N SER A 107 -7.49 -9.83 3.66
CA SER A 107 -8.03 -9.06 4.79
C SER A 107 -8.90 -9.90 5.72
N CYS A 108 -9.61 -10.90 5.17
CA CYS A 108 -10.50 -11.76 5.94
C CYS A 108 -9.88 -13.13 6.22
N HIS A 109 -9.22 -13.73 5.22
CA HIS A 109 -8.68 -15.08 5.30
C HIS A 109 -7.20 -15.13 5.76
N GLY A 110 -6.59 -13.98 5.98
CA GLY A 110 -5.17 -13.85 6.31
C GLY A 110 -4.28 -13.97 5.08
N VAL A 111 -3.10 -13.34 5.13
CA VAL A 111 -2.10 -13.35 4.04
C VAL A 111 -1.67 -14.78 3.71
N ASN A 112 -1.53 -15.64 4.72
CA ASN A 112 -1.17 -17.05 4.57
C ASN A 112 -2.37 -18.01 4.53
N GLY A 113 -3.60 -17.51 4.35
CA GLY A 113 -4.81 -18.34 4.39
C GLY A 113 -5.08 -18.98 5.75
N GLY A 114 -4.55 -18.40 6.84
CA GLY A 114 -4.70 -18.90 8.21
C GLY A 114 -6.11 -18.73 8.80
N GLY A 115 -6.89 -17.81 8.25
CA GLY A 115 -8.20 -17.42 8.78
C GLY A 115 -8.07 -16.46 9.98
N ILE A 116 -8.88 -15.38 9.96
CA ILE A 116 -9.07 -14.48 11.11
C ILE A 116 -10.55 -14.15 11.20
N ILE A 117 -11.06 -13.47 10.17
CA ILE A 117 -12.49 -13.13 10.02
C ILE A 117 -13.19 -14.20 9.19
N GLY A 118 -12.57 -14.58 8.07
CA GLY A 118 -12.98 -15.68 7.22
C GLY A 118 -12.33 -17.01 7.67
N PRO A 119 -12.93 -18.15 7.29
CA PRO A 119 -12.38 -19.46 7.62
C PRO A 119 -10.97 -19.67 7.04
N LYS A 120 -10.23 -20.59 7.65
CA LYS A 120 -8.93 -21.05 7.15
C LYS A 120 -9.08 -21.61 5.72
N LEU A 121 -8.18 -21.20 4.83
CA LEU A 121 -8.13 -21.64 3.43
C LEU A 121 -7.01 -22.65 3.16
N ARG A 122 -5.99 -22.68 4.01
CA ARG A 122 -4.91 -23.67 3.95
C ARG A 122 -5.44 -25.09 4.06
N GLY A 123 -5.00 -25.95 3.14
CA GLY A 123 -5.36 -27.38 3.09
C GLY A 123 -6.51 -27.71 2.14
N LEU A 124 -7.15 -26.69 1.56
CA LEU A 124 -8.13 -26.89 0.48
C LEU A 124 -7.40 -27.17 -0.84
N SER A 125 -7.95 -28.05 -1.67
CA SER A 125 -7.44 -28.28 -3.03
C SER A 125 -7.90 -27.16 -3.97
N ALA A 126 -7.17 -26.94 -5.06
CA ALA A 126 -7.56 -25.94 -6.07
C ALA A 126 -8.97 -26.23 -6.63
N GLU A 127 -9.30 -27.49 -6.88
CA GLU A 127 -10.61 -27.90 -7.41
C GLU A 127 -11.73 -27.57 -6.41
N THR A 128 -11.49 -27.82 -5.13
CA THR A 128 -12.45 -27.52 -4.06
C THR A 128 -12.69 -26.01 -3.97
N VAL A 129 -11.60 -25.23 -3.99
CA VAL A 129 -11.68 -23.76 -3.91
C VAL A 129 -12.40 -23.21 -5.14
N TYR A 130 -12.05 -23.67 -6.34
CA TYR A 130 -12.68 -23.20 -7.57
C TYR A 130 -14.19 -23.49 -7.57
N LYS A 131 -14.59 -24.70 -7.18
CA LYS A 131 -16.00 -25.06 -7.00
C LYS A 131 -16.69 -24.15 -6.00
N ASP A 132 -16.11 -23.96 -4.82
CA ASP A 132 -16.68 -23.12 -3.77
C ASP A 132 -16.84 -21.66 -4.22
N LEU A 133 -15.83 -21.10 -4.89
CA LEU A 133 -15.89 -19.75 -5.46
C LEU A 133 -17.02 -19.63 -6.48
N GLY A 134 -17.19 -20.63 -7.36
CA GLY A 134 -18.30 -20.71 -8.31
C GLY A 134 -19.67 -20.80 -7.63
N ASP A 135 -19.79 -21.62 -6.58
CA ASP A 135 -21.03 -21.80 -5.84
C ASP A 135 -21.42 -20.52 -5.08
N PHE A 136 -20.45 -19.81 -4.49
CA PHE A 136 -20.69 -18.52 -3.85
C PHE A 136 -21.07 -17.44 -4.86
N LYS A 137 -20.41 -17.41 -6.03
CA LYS A 137 -20.68 -16.44 -7.10
C LYS A 137 -22.07 -16.64 -7.72
N SER A 138 -22.47 -17.89 -7.94
CA SER A 138 -23.79 -18.24 -8.49
C SER A 138 -24.91 -18.15 -7.46
N GLY A 139 -24.58 -18.13 -6.17
CA GLY A 139 -25.55 -18.14 -5.07
C GLY A 139 -26.06 -19.53 -4.68
N VAL A 140 -25.55 -20.60 -5.31
CA VAL A 140 -25.79 -22.00 -4.90
C VAL A 140 -25.39 -22.18 -3.43
N ARG A 141 -24.21 -21.66 -3.06
CA ARG A 141 -23.78 -21.57 -1.67
C ARG A 141 -24.06 -20.17 -1.14
N LYS A 142 -25.03 -20.06 -0.23
CA LYS A 142 -25.49 -18.78 0.31
C LYS A 142 -24.45 -18.15 1.24
N ASN A 143 -23.88 -17.02 0.83
CA ASN A 143 -23.11 -16.11 1.69
C ASN A 143 -23.05 -14.73 1.02
N TYR A 144 -23.68 -13.71 1.61
CA TYR A 144 -23.79 -12.38 1.00
C TYR A 144 -22.45 -11.67 0.84
N VAL A 145 -21.51 -11.88 1.76
CA VAL A 145 -20.17 -11.28 1.71
C VAL A 145 -19.39 -11.85 0.53
N MET A 146 -19.33 -13.18 0.43
CA MET A 146 -18.65 -13.87 -0.66
C MET A 146 -19.34 -13.61 -2.00
N TYR A 147 -20.67 -13.60 -2.05
CA TYR A 147 -21.41 -13.25 -3.26
C TYR A 147 -21.05 -11.84 -3.74
N GLY A 148 -21.11 -10.84 -2.85
CA GLY A 148 -20.76 -9.46 -3.17
C GLY A 148 -19.33 -9.32 -3.70
N LEU A 149 -18.37 -10.00 -3.05
CA LEU A 149 -16.96 -10.00 -3.42
C LEU A 149 -16.72 -10.63 -4.81
N LEU A 150 -17.37 -11.76 -5.11
CA LEU A 150 -17.12 -12.57 -6.30
C LEU A 150 -18.03 -12.23 -7.50
N SER A 151 -19.12 -11.51 -7.27
CA SER A 151 -20.14 -11.19 -8.30
C SER A 151 -19.56 -10.60 -9.59
N LYS A 152 -18.53 -9.76 -9.49
CA LYS A 152 -17.87 -9.09 -10.63
C LYS A 152 -16.61 -9.78 -11.16
N MET A 153 -16.19 -10.90 -10.57
CA MET A 153 -15.00 -11.63 -11.03
C MET A 153 -15.32 -12.46 -12.27
N ASN A 154 -14.38 -12.58 -13.20
CA ASN A 154 -14.49 -13.54 -14.31
C ASN A 154 -13.95 -14.92 -13.90
N ASP A 155 -14.19 -15.93 -14.74
CA ASP A 155 -13.78 -17.30 -14.47
C ASP A 155 -12.26 -17.48 -14.31
N GLY A 156 -11.48 -16.77 -15.14
CA GLY A 156 -10.02 -16.79 -15.05
C GLY A 156 -9.50 -16.29 -13.70
N GLN A 157 -10.13 -15.26 -13.13
CA GLN A 157 -9.79 -14.77 -11.78
C GLN A 157 -10.16 -15.78 -10.68
N LEU A 158 -11.28 -16.49 -10.83
CA LEU A 158 -11.63 -17.55 -9.87
C LEU A 158 -10.63 -18.70 -9.93
N LYS A 159 -10.22 -19.08 -11.14
CA LYS A 159 -9.22 -20.13 -11.34
C LYS A 159 -7.85 -19.72 -10.80
N GLU A 160 -7.40 -18.49 -11.07
CA GLU A 160 -6.14 -17.95 -10.53
C GLU A 160 -6.11 -18.02 -9.00
N LEU A 161 -7.18 -17.55 -8.35
CA LEU A 161 -7.32 -17.63 -6.90
C LEU A 161 -7.31 -19.07 -6.40
N ALA A 162 -8.04 -19.96 -7.07
CA ALA A 162 -8.13 -21.36 -6.68
C ALA A 162 -6.78 -22.10 -6.79
N ASP A 163 -6.10 -21.95 -7.92
CA ASP A 163 -4.78 -22.53 -8.16
C ASP A 163 -3.77 -22.01 -7.13
N GLU A 164 -3.79 -20.71 -6.82
CA GLU A 164 -2.92 -20.12 -5.81
C GLU A 164 -3.24 -20.64 -4.40
N ILE A 165 -4.50 -20.59 -3.97
CA ILE A 165 -4.94 -21.01 -2.62
C ILE A 165 -4.65 -22.49 -2.40
N GLY A 166 -4.80 -23.33 -3.42
CA GLY A 166 -4.48 -24.76 -3.38
C GLY A 166 -3.03 -25.07 -2.98
N THR A 167 -2.12 -24.10 -3.14
CA THR A 167 -0.69 -24.24 -2.79
C THR A 167 -0.35 -23.75 -1.38
N PHE A 168 -1.32 -23.19 -0.63
CA PHE A 168 -1.03 -22.47 0.60
C PHE A 168 -0.50 -23.36 1.72
N GLU A 169 -0.96 -24.60 1.83
CA GLU A 169 -0.48 -25.52 2.87
C GLU A 169 1.00 -25.87 2.62
N GLN A 170 1.38 -26.17 1.38
CA GLN A 170 2.76 -26.48 1.01
C GLN A 170 3.65 -25.25 1.19
N LYS A 171 3.21 -24.08 0.72
CA LYS A 171 3.93 -22.81 0.91
C LYS A 171 4.14 -22.47 2.37
N TYR A 172 3.14 -22.73 3.23
CA TYR A 172 3.22 -22.45 4.66
C TYR A 172 4.22 -23.40 5.35
N LYS A 173 4.19 -24.70 5.02
CA LYS A 173 5.14 -25.68 5.57
C LYS A 173 6.58 -25.40 5.15
N ALA A 174 6.80 -24.97 3.90
CA ALA A 174 8.13 -24.62 3.40
C ALA A 174 8.73 -23.35 4.06
N GLN A 175 7.94 -22.63 4.86
CA GLN A 175 8.28 -21.36 5.49
C GLN A 175 8.44 -21.46 7.01
N GLN A 176 8.25 -22.64 7.59
CA GLN A 176 8.49 -22.96 9.00
C GLN A 176 9.75 -23.81 9.14
#